data_AF-A0A017SLK6-F1
#
_entry.id   AF-A0A017SLK6-F1
#
_cell.length_a   1.000
_cell.length_b   1.000
_cell.length_c   1.000
_cell.angle_alpha   90.00
_cell.angle_beta   90.00
_cell.angle_gamma   90.00
#
_symmetry.space_group_name_H-M   'P 1'
#
loop_
_entity.id
_entity.type
_entity.pdbx_description
1 polymer ?
#
loop_
_entity_poly.entity_id
_entity_poly.type
_entity_poly.pdbx_seq_one_letter_code
_entity_poly.pdbx_strand_id
1 'polypeptide(L)'
;MFENDESPNNTLQDNYTVRWICALQEEYECACRMLDEEFDGLQFDQIADGNIYAYGRIAIHHVLVDCLPAGRHGANSVARAARDMVRTFPNLRFALMVGTGGGIPSQWHDIRLGDVVVSQPHGQCGDVHLQRMDDMEDHRRPIIDRLYKTEYEHPKGNDCEQYDPNQLVERPERRLHHIVAVHYGTIASGNSTCAVDPELNILCFEMEAAGLVNNIPCLVIRGICDYCDSHKNNDWHKYAALTAAAYARELLLALKPQRVGMMPFWAGQVADKLQQG
;
A
#
# COMPACT_ATOMS: atom_id res chain seq x y z
N MET A 1 -42.69 12.54 -7.59
CA MET A 1 -41.90 13.49 -8.40
C MET A 1 -40.64 13.71 -7.60
N PHE A 2 -39.58 12.96 -7.90
CA PHE A 2 -38.28 13.17 -7.27
C PHE A 2 -37.58 14.22 -8.12
N GLU A 3 -37.22 15.34 -7.50
CA GLU A 3 -36.43 16.39 -8.15
C GLU A 3 -35.01 15.85 -8.35
N ASN A 4 -34.61 15.72 -9.61
CA ASN A 4 -33.22 15.49 -10.00
C ASN A 4 -32.43 16.76 -9.67
N ASP A 5 -31.62 16.72 -8.61
CA ASP A 5 -30.59 17.71 -8.36
C ASP A 5 -29.32 17.33 -9.15
N GLU A 6 -29.41 17.35 -10.48
CA GLU A 6 -28.24 17.31 -11.36
C GLU A 6 -27.75 18.75 -11.56
N SER A 7 -26.78 19.14 -10.74
CA SER A 7 -25.98 20.34 -10.99
C SER A 7 -25.26 20.20 -12.35
N PRO A 8 -25.39 21.15 -13.29
CA PRO A 8 -25.12 20.93 -14.72
C PRO A 8 -23.63 20.87 -15.14
N ASN A 9 -22.70 20.63 -14.21
CA ASN A 9 -21.25 20.70 -14.50
C ASN A 9 -20.39 19.62 -13.82
N ASN A 10 -20.99 18.62 -13.14
CA ASN A 10 -20.19 17.58 -12.48
C ASN A 10 -19.84 16.46 -13.46
N THR A 11 -18.58 16.36 -13.85
CA THR A 11 -18.10 15.28 -14.71
C THR A 11 -17.94 13.98 -13.93
N LEU A 12 -17.88 12.82 -14.61
CA LEU A 12 -17.63 11.54 -13.94
C LEU A 12 -16.31 11.56 -13.15
N GLN A 13 -15.29 12.28 -13.66
CA GLN A 13 -14.00 12.44 -12.99
C GLN A 13 -14.10 13.12 -11.62
N ASP A 14 -15.06 14.03 -11.46
CA ASP A 14 -15.17 14.85 -10.26
C ASP A 14 -15.66 14.06 -9.03
N ASN A 15 -16.22 12.88 -9.23
CA ASN A 15 -16.75 12.05 -8.15
C ASN A 15 -15.65 11.32 -7.36
N TYR A 16 -14.47 11.13 -7.97
CA TYR A 16 -13.39 10.33 -7.38
C TYR A 16 -12.53 11.17 -6.44
N THR A 17 -12.32 10.64 -5.23
CA THR A 17 -11.66 11.36 -4.14
C THR A 17 -10.49 10.60 -3.54
N VAL A 18 -10.44 9.29 -3.73
CA VAL A 18 -9.36 8.42 -3.25
C VAL A 18 -8.69 7.78 -4.44
N ARG A 19 -7.35 7.82 -4.42
CA ARG A 19 -6.52 7.08 -5.37
C ARG A 19 -5.89 5.89 -4.66
N TRP A 20 -5.91 4.73 -5.29
CA TRP A 20 -5.28 3.50 -4.82
C TRP A 20 -4.26 3.05 -5.87
N ILE A 21 -2.98 3.07 -5.49
CA ILE A 21 -1.85 2.86 -6.38
C ILE A 21 -1.24 1.49 -6.13
N CYS A 22 -1.16 0.69 -7.20
CA CYS A 22 -0.52 -0.61 -7.23
C CYS A 22 0.69 -0.58 -8.16
N ALA A 23 1.78 -1.23 -7.76
CA ALA A 23 2.98 -1.38 -8.58
C ALA A 23 2.92 -2.62 -9.48
N LEU A 24 2.26 -3.68 -9.02
CA LEU A 24 2.18 -4.97 -9.67
C LEU A 24 0.74 -5.36 -9.99
N GLN A 25 0.58 -6.24 -10.99
CA GLN A 25 -0.74 -6.69 -11.43
C GLN A 25 -1.47 -7.46 -10.32
N GLU A 26 -0.75 -8.28 -9.56
CA GLU A 26 -1.30 -9.04 -8.43
C GLU A 26 -1.83 -8.12 -7.32
N GLU A 27 -1.16 -6.98 -7.10
CA GLU A 27 -1.60 -5.96 -6.15
C GLU A 27 -2.87 -5.26 -6.65
N TYR A 28 -2.92 -4.97 -7.96
CA TYR A 28 -4.09 -4.38 -8.62
C TYR A 28 -5.31 -5.31 -8.54
N GLU A 29 -5.14 -6.60 -8.80
CA GLU A 29 -6.21 -7.61 -8.68
C GLU A 29 -6.75 -7.68 -7.24
N CYS A 30 -5.86 -7.66 -6.25
CA CYS A 30 -6.25 -7.59 -4.83
C CYS A 30 -7.02 -6.29 -4.51
N ALA A 31 -6.60 -5.15 -5.06
CA ALA A 31 -7.25 -3.87 -4.84
C ALA A 31 -8.67 -3.83 -5.44
N CYS A 32 -8.84 -4.29 -6.69
CA CYS A 32 -10.16 -4.39 -7.33
C CYS A 32 -11.11 -5.27 -6.51
N ARG A 33 -10.61 -6.39 -5.99
CA ARG A 33 -11.39 -7.29 -5.12
C ARG A 33 -11.92 -6.63 -3.84
N MET A 34 -11.24 -5.59 -3.35
CA MET A 34 -11.65 -4.85 -2.15
C MET A 34 -12.77 -3.85 -2.41
N LEU A 35 -13.06 -3.51 -3.67
CA LEU A 35 -14.16 -2.63 -4.04
C LEU A 35 -15.51 -3.26 -3.65
N ASP A 36 -16.40 -2.48 -3.04
CA ASP A 36 -17.77 -2.93 -2.78
C ASP A 36 -18.59 -2.99 -4.07
N GLU A 37 -18.26 -2.10 -5.02
CA GLU A 37 -18.90 -1.97 -6.32
C GLU A 37 -17.87 -1.46 -7.32
N GLU A 38 -17.83 -2.11 -8.49
CA GLU A 38 -17.04 -1.68 -9.65
C GLU A 38 -17.97 -0.91 -10.60
N PHE A 39 -17.46 0.17 -11.19
CA PHE A 39 -18.20 1.03 -12.10
C PHE A 39 -17.65 0.93 -13.51
N ASP A 40 -18.52 1.13 -14.49
CA ASP A 40 -18.11 1.39 -15.87
C ASP A 40 -17.33 2.71 -15.90
N GLY A 41 -16.04 2.59 -16.20
CA GLY A 41 -15.09 3.70 -16.23
C GLY A 41 -15.20 4.58 -17.46
N LEU A 42 -14.36 5.61 -17.48
CA LEU A 42 -14.07 6.33 -18.72
C LEU A 42 -13.39 5.39 -19.72
N GLN A 43 -13.81 5.50 -20.97
CA GLN A 43 -13.19 4.80 -22.09
C GLN A 43 -11.79 5.36 -22.37
N PHE A 44 -10.90 4.54 -22.96
CA PHE A 44 -9.51 4.92 -23.23
C PHE A 44 -9.36 6.21 -24.07
N ASP A 45 -10.32 6.50 -24.95
CA ASP A 45 -10.35 7.71 -25.78
C ASP A 45 -10.78 8.98 -25.02
N GLN A 46 -11.35 8.82 -23.83
CA GLN A 46 -11.78 9.88 -22.93
C GLN A 46 -10.70 10.30 -21.92
N ILE A 47 -9.61 9.53 -21.84
CA ILE A 47 -8.51 9.74 -20.89
C ILE A 47 -7.28 10.17 -21.66
N ALA A 48 -6.82 11.40 -21.41
CA ALA A 48 -5.62 11.95 -22.05
C ALA A 48 -4.32 11.40 -21.47
N ASP A 49 -4.38 10.73 -20.32
CA ASP A 49 -3.25 10.06 -19.70
C ASP A 49 -3.23 8.58 -20.12
N GLY A 50 -2.04 8.05 -20.40
CA GLY A 50 -1.88 6.68 -20.92
C GLY A 50 -1.99 5.60 -19.83
N ASN A 51 -2.64 5.87 -18.71
CA ASN A 51 -2.75 4.93 -17.59
C ASN A 51 -4.05 4.10 -17.71
N ILE A 52 -4.09 2.97 -17.00
CA ILE A 52 -5.25 2.09 -16.91
C ILE A 52 -5.83 2.25 -15.50
N TYR A 53 -7.16 2.40 -15.44
CA TYR A 53 -7.89 2.61 -14.21
C TYR A 53 -9.00 1.58 -14.05
N ALA A 54 -9.14 1.04 -12.85
CA ALA A 54 -10.41 0.54 -12.36
C ALA A 54 -11.11 1.63 -11.54
N TYR A 55 -12.43 1.61 -11.63
CA TYR A 55 -13.31 2.61 -11.04
C TYR A 55 -14.24 1.89 -10.08
N GLY A 56 -14.38 2.39 -8.86
CA GLY A 56 -15.29 1.76 -7.92
C GLY A 56 -15.52 2.55 -6.66
N ARG A 57 -16.09 1.85 -5.68
CA ARG A 57 -16.45 2.42 -4.39
C ARG A 57 -16.10 1.48 -3.25
N ILE A 58 -15.62 2.06 -2.14
CA ILE A 58 -15.49 1.37 -0.85
C ILE A 58 -16.23 2.22 0.18
N ALA A 59 -17.28 1.67 0.78
CA ALA A 59 -18.24 2.41 1.59
C ALA A 59 -18.70 3.71 0.90
N ILE A 60 -18.28 4.86 1.41
CA ILE A 60 -18.66 6.18 0.90
C ILE A 60 -17.60 6.83 0.01
N HIS A 61 -16.45 6.17 -0.15
CA HIS A 61 -15.33 6.69 -0.95
C HIS A 61 -15.44 6.18 -2.38
N HIS A 62 -15.42 7.09 -3.34
CA HIS A 62 -15.19 6.74 -4.75
C HIS A 62 -13.68 6.63 -4.96
N VAL A 63 -13.26 5.42 -5.35
CA VAL A 63 -11.87 5.00 -5.42
C VAL A 63 -11.49 4.77 -6.88
N LEU A 64 -10.36 5.34 -7.28
CA LEU A 64 -9.67 4.97 -8.51
C LEU A 64 -8.53 4.03 -8.16
N VAL A 65 -8.51 2.87 -8.80
CA VAL A 65 -7.41 1.91 -8.67
C VAL A 65 -6.56 2.00 -9.92
N ASP A 66 -5.28 2.31 -9.78
CA ASP A 66 -4.32 2.34 -10.88
C ASP A 66 -3.20 1.33 -10.68
N CYS A 67 -2.81 0.67 -11.76
CA CYS A 67 -1.61 -0.16 -11.81
C CYS A 67 -0.53 0.59 -12.59
N LEU A 68 0.66 0.72 -11.99
CA LEU A 68 1.80 1.28 -12.68
C LEU A 68 2.17 0.38 -13.88
N PRO A 69 2.55 0.94 -15.05
CA PRO A 69 2.80 0.14 -16.25
C PRO A 69 3.94 -0.88 -16.05
N ALA A 70 3.65 -2.15 -16.33
CA ALA A 70 4.62 -3.23 -16.26
C ALA A 70 5.90 -2.91 -17.07
N GLY A 71 7.07 -3.15 -16.48
CA GLY A 71 8.36 -2.94 -17.14
C GLY A 71 8.85 -1.49 -17.23
N ARG A 72 8.09 -0.50 -16.73
CA ARG A 72 8.57 0.88 -16.56
C ARG A 72 8.95 1.15 -15.10
N HIS A 73 9.94 0.39 -14.62
CA HIS A 73 10.50 0.59 -13.29
C HIS A 73 11.25 1.93 -13.20
N GLY A 74 11.05 2.64 -12.09
CA GLY A 74 11.78 3.86 -11.76
C GLY A 74 10.91 5.08 -11.48
N ALA A 75 11.35 5.86 -10.48
CA ALA A 75 10.63 7.02 -9.94
C ALA A 75 10.10 8.00 -10.99
N ASN A 76 10.80 8.18 -12.13
CA ASN A 76 10.41 9.11 -13.18
C ASN A 76 9.14 8.69 -13.94
N SER A 77 8.95 7.39 -14.19
CA SER A 77 7.75 6.88 -14.86
C SER A 77 6.53 7.02 -13.95
N VAL A 78 6.72 6.65 -12.69
CA VAL A 78 5.73 6.74 -11.62
C VAL A 78 5.30 8.20 -11.38
N ALA A 79 6.25 9.12 -11.30
CA ALA A 79 5.98 10.55 -11.12
C ALA A 79 5.17 11.14 -12.28
N ARG A 80 5.44 10.71 -13.52
CA ARG A 80 4.69 11.18 -14.70
C ARG A 80 3.26 10.63 -14.69
N ALA A 81 3.09 9.32 -14.50
CA ALA A 81 1.78 8.70 -14.40
C ALA A 81 0.92 9.36 -13.31
N ALA A 82 1.53 9.65 -12.16
CA ALA A 82 0.86 10.36 -11.07
C ALA A 82 0.48 11.80 -11.40
N ARG A 83 1.36 12.54 -12.08
CA ARG A 83 1.07 13.93 -12.49
C ARG A 83 -0.09 13.99 -13.49
N ASP A 84 -0.06 13.13 -14.50
CA ASP A 84 -1.09 13.13 -15.53
C ASP A 84 -2.47 12.79 -14.94
N MET A 85 -2.49 11.89 -13.97
CA MET A 85 -3.72 11.49 -13.27
C MET A 85 -4.31 12.59 -12.38
N VAL A 86 -3.50 13.36 -11.65
CA VAL A 86 -3.99 14.50 -10.86
C VAL A 86 -4.66 15.54 -11.78
N ARG A 87 -4.21 15.66 -13.04
CA ARG A 87 -4.86 16.50 -14.03
C ARG A 87 -6.19 15.91 -14.52
N THR A 88 -6.26 14.59 -14.70
CA THR A 88 -7.48 13.90 -15.15
C THR A 88 -8.55 13.89 -14.07
N PHE A 89 -8.17 13.74 -12.79
CA PHE A 89 -9.09 13.63 -11.66
C PHE A 89 -8.83 14.73 -10.63
N PRO A 90 -9.44 15.91 -10.79
CA PRO A 90 -9.09 17.11 -10.02
C PRO A 90 -9.54 17.06 -8.55
N ASN A 91 -10.49 16.18 -8.20
CA ASN A 91 -11.06 16.08 -6.86
C ASN A 91 -10.40 15.03 -5.96
N LEU A 92 -9.30 14.40 -6.42
CA LEU A 92 -8.49 13.51 -5.59
C LEU A 92 -7.98 14.24 -4.34
N ARG A 93 -8.21 13.64 -3.17
CA ARG A 93 -7.89 14.22 -1.85
C ARG A 93 -6.65 13.62 -1.25
N PHE A 94 -6.50 12.31 -1.37
CA PHE A 94 -5.35 11.56 -0.90
C PHE A 94 -5.16 10.29 -1.74
N ALA A 95 -3.96 9.73 -1.66
CA ALA A 95 -3.61 8.46 -2.25
C ALA A 95 -3.25 7.43 -1.17
N LEU A 96 -3.56 6.18 -1.45
CA LEU A 96 -3.01 5.01 -0.78
C LEU A 96 -2.09 4.33 -1.78
N MET A 97 -0.83 4.12 -1.40
CA MET A 97 0.08 3.28 -2.16
C MET A 97 0.16 1.93 -1.46
N VAL A 98 -0.44 0.92 -2.10
CA VAL A 98 -0.71 -0.37 -1.47
C VAL A 98 -0.06 -1.44 -2.30
N GLY A 99 0.78 -2.24 -1.66
CA GLY A 99 1.47 -3.33 -2.34
C GLY A 99 2.33 -4.15 -1.39
N THR A 100 3.29 -4.87 -1.94
CA THR A 100 4.22 -5.70 -1.18
C THR A 100 5.50 -4.95 -0.83
N GLY A 101 6.22 -5.43 0.17
CA GLY A 101 7.52 -4.92 0.56
C GLY A 101 8.34 -5.95 1.34
N GLY A 102 9.64 -5.67 1.46
CA GLY A 102 10.55 -6.47 2.27
C GLY A 102 10.57 -5.99 3.71
N GLY A 103 10.34 -6.87 4.68
CA GLY A 103 10.32 -6.55 6.11
C GLY A 103 11.70 -6.60 6.75
N ILE A 104 11.90 -5.77 7.78
CA ILE A 104 13.12 -5.73 8.59
C ILE A 104 12.75 -6.06 10.05
N PRO A 105 12.76 -7.34 10.43
CA PRO A 105 12.50 -7.73 11.81
C PRO A 105 13.57 -7.16 12.76
N SER A 106 13.16 -6.76 13.96
CA SER A 106 14.07 -6.30 15.01
C SER A 106 13.59 -6.78 16.37
N GLN A 107 14.41 -6.60 17.40
CA GLN A 107 14.02 -6.89 18.79
C GLN A 107 12.79 -6.09 19.27
N TRP A 108 12.51 -4.95 18.64
CA TRP A 108 11.40 -4.07 18.98
C TRP A 108 10.17 -4.29 18.09
N HIS A 109 10.39 -4.80 16.87
CA HIS A 109 9.35 -5.03 15.87
C HIS A 109 9.48 -6.44 15.32
N ASP A 110 8.67 -7.37 15.84
CA ASP A 110 8.59 -8.76 15.37
C ASP A 110 7.81 -8.83 14.04
N ILE A 111 8.32 -8.21 12.99
CA ILE A 111 7.71 -8.17 11.65
C ILE A 111 7.80 -9.56 11.02
N ARG A 112 6.68 -10.10 10.53
CA ARG A 112 6.61 -11.42 9.88
C ARG A 112 6.03 -11.35 8.49
N LEU A 113 6.26 -12.41 7.71
CA LEU A 113 5.62 -12.55 6.42
C LEU A 113 4.10 -12.54 6.58
N GLY A 114 3.44 -11.78 5.71
CA GLY A 114 2.00 -11.51 5.77
C GLY A 114 1.56 -10.46 6.80
N ASP A 115 2.47 -9.83 7.55
CA ASP A 115 2.17 -8.62 8.31
C ASP A 115 1.98 -7.42 7.38
N VAL A 116 1.44 -6.33 7.94
CA VAL A 116 1.30 -5.05 7.25
C VAL A 116 2.14 -3.97 7.95
N VAL A 117 2.88 -3.17 7.17
CA VAL A 117 3.61 -1.99 7.63
C VAL A 117 3.01 -0.73 7.00
N VAL A 118 2.83 0.33 7.80
CA VAL A 118 2.17 1.58 7.38
C VAL A 118 3.03 2.81 7.72
N SER A 119 3.17 3.76 6.78
CA SER A 119 4.10 4.90 6.86
C SER A 119 3.70 6.09 7.78
N GLN A 120 2.96 5.86 8.88
CA GLN A 120 2.43 6.83 9.90
C GLN A 120 1.27 7.77 9.47
N PRO A 121 0.39 8.25 10.42
CA PRO A 121 0.51 8.23 11.89
C PRO A 121 -0.63 7.53 12.69
N HIS A 122 -0.27 7.11 13.91
CA HIS A 122 -1.06 6.77 15.11
C HIS A 122 -2.60 6.69 14.94
N GLY A 123 -3.09 5.51 14.62
CA GLY A 123 -4.48 5.11 14.78
C GLY A 123 -4.55 3.59 14.98
N GLN A 124 -5.29 3.11 15.96
CA GLN A 124 -5.64 1.69 16.05
C GLN A 124 -6.80 1.44 15.09
N CYS A 125 -6.53 0.99 13.87
CA CYS A 125 -7.52 0.30 13.06
C CYS A 125 -7.49 -1.17 13.50
N GLY A 126 -8.47 -1.55 14.31
CA GLY A 126 -8.57 -2.88 14.89
C GLY A 126 -9.09 -3.94 13.91
N ASP A 127 -8.66 -5.17 14.16
CA ASP A 127 -8.99 -6.39 13.44
C ASP A 127 -10.50 -6.66 13.35
N VAL A 128 -11.14 -6.30 12.23
CA VAL A 128 -12.39 -6.95 11.83
C VAL A 128 -12.52 -6.93 10.31
N HIS A 129 -12.85 -8.09 9.73
CA HIS A 129 -13.26 -8.34 8.34
C HIS A 129 -12.19 -8.78 7.30
N LEU A 130 -11.50 -9.89 7.59
CA LEU A 130 -10.81 -10.72 6.58
C LEU A 130 -11.77 -11.56 5.70
N GLN A 131 -13.09 -11.32 5.75
CA GLN A 131 -14.10 -12.19 5.12
C GLN A 131 -14.02 -12.26 3.58
N ARG A 132 -13.42 -11.25 2.94
CA ARG A 132 -13.23 -11.23 1.48
C ARG A 132 -11.98 -11.97 1.00
N MET A 133 -11.19 -12.52 1.92
CA MET A 133 -9.95 -13.23 1.61
C MET A 133 -10.15 -14.74 1.45
N ASP A 134 -11.25 -15.30 1.98
CA ASP A 134 -11.42 -16.75 2.14
C ASP A 134 -11.67 -17.48 0.81
N ASP A 135 -12.08 -16.79 -0.25
CA ASP A 135 -12.43 -17.39 -1.56
C ASP A 135 -11.33 -17.25 -2.64
N MET A 136 -10.21 -16.58 -2.33
CA MET A 136 -9.06 -16.49 -3.23
C MET A 136 -8.07 -17.65 -2.97
N GLU A 137 -8.32 -18.82 -3.58
CA GLU A 137 -7.54 -20.05 -3.31
C GLU A 137 -6.02 -19.89 -3.53
N ASP A 138 -5.62 -19.09 -4.52
CA ASP A 138 -4.22 -18.80 -4.84
C ASP A 138 -3.55 -17.81 -3.86
N HIS A 139 -4.32 -17.18 -2.98
CA HIS A 139 -3.84 -16.18 -2.03
C HIS A 139 -3.93 -16.72 -0.59
N ARG A 140 -3.92 -18.04 -0.41
CA ARG A 140 -3.89 -18.65 0.93
C ARG A 140 -2.58 -18.32 1.64
N ARG A 141 -2.68 -18.14 2.96
CA ARG A 141 -1.51 -17.92 3.82
C ARG A 141 -0.54 -19.10 3.70
N PRO A 142 0.71 -18.89 3.28
CA PRO A 142 1.71 -19.94 3.31
C PRO A 142 1.99 -20.39 4.74
N ILE A 143 2.39 -21.66 4.90
CA ILE A 143 2.64 -22.26 6.22
C ILE A 143 4.06 -21.93 6.71
N ILE A 144 4.98 -21.72 5.77
CA ILE A 144 6.41 -21.63 6.04
C ILE A 144 6.82 -20.17 6.11
N ASP A 145 7.14 -19.69 7.32
CA ASP A 145 7.75 -18.39 7.59
C ASP A 145 9.19 -18.61 8.06
N ARG A 146 10.18 -18.25 7.23
CA ARG A 146 11.61 -18.47 7.49
C ARG A 146 12.37 -17.15 7.43
N LEU A 147 12.95 -16.76 8.57
CA LEU A 147 13.90 -15.66 8.67
C LEU A 147 15.31 -16.22 8.82
N TYR A 148 16.21 -15.87 7.91
CA TYR A 148 17.61 -16.26 8.01
C TYR A 148 18.45 -15.19 8.72
N LYS A 149 19.57 -15.62 9.30
CA LYS A 149 20.58 -14.71 9.84
C LYS A 149 21.13 -13.81 8.73
N THR A 150 21.35 -12.55 9.05
CA THR A 150 21.83 -11.53 8.10
C THR A 150 23.15 -11.90 7.41
N GLU A 151 24.00 -12.67 8.09
CA GLU A 151 25.33 -13.06 7.60
C GLU A 151 25.27 -14.30 6.69
N TYR A 152 24.11 -14.95 6.56
CA TYR A 152 23.96 -16.14 5.75
C TYR A 152 23.77 -15.76 4.27
N GLU A 153 24.82 -15.96 3.48
CA GLU A 153 24.76 -15.81 2.04
C GLU A 153 24.04 -17.01 1.41
N HIS A 154 23.01 -16.73 0.61
CA HIS A 154 22.30 -17.75 -0.15
C HIS A 154 23.28 -18.50 -1.07
N PRO A 155 23.42 -19.84 -0.95
CA PRO A 155 24.26 -20.63 -1.85
C PRO A 155 23.81 -20.45 -3.30
N LYS A 156 24.74 -20.37 -4.26
CA LYS A 156 24.37 -20.20 -5.68
C LYS A 156 23.57 -21.42 -6.18
N GLY A 157 22.28 -21.24 -6.38
CA GLY A 157 21.31 -22.23 -6.88
C GLY A 157 19.90 -21.63 -6.82
N ASN A 158 19.01 -21.97 -7.75
CA ASN A 158 17.69 -21.30 -7.88
C ASN A 158 16.68 -21.69 -6.80
N ASP A 159 16.95 -22.75 -6.04
CA ASP A 159 15.96 -23.35 -5.16
C ASP A 159 16.46 -23.32 -3.71
N CYS A 160 15.73 -22.65 -2.82
CA CYS A 160 15.96 -22.64 -1.36
C CYS A 160 15.71 -24.03 -0.69
N GLU A 161 15.76 -25.12 -1.46
CA GLU A 161 15.49 -26.49 -1.00
C GLU A 161 16.61 -27.03 -0.10
N GLN A 162 17.85 -26.54 -0.28
CA GLN A 162 18.98 -26.84 0.58
C GLN A 162 19.12 -25.78 1.67
N TYR A 163 18.17 -25.76 2.62
CA TYR A 163 18.20 -24.84 3.76
C TYR A 163 19.03 -25.42 4.92
N ASP A 164 19.92 -24.61 5.52
CA ASP A 164 20.60 -24.97 6.78
C ASP A 164 19.73 -24.49 7.96
N PRO A 165 19.11 -25.40 8.73
CA PRO A 165 18.25 -25.03 9.85
C PRO A 165 19.00 -24.25 10.95
N ASN A 166 20.34 -24.34 11.02
CA ASN A 166 21.14 -23.59 11.99
C ASN A 166 21.29 -22.11 11.63
N GLN A 167 20.90 -21.72 10.40
CA GLN A 167 20.93 -20.34 9.93
C GLN A 167 19.60 -19.63 10.13
N LEU A 168 18.57 -20.33 10.61
CA LEU A 168 17.29 -19.72 10.96
C LEU A 168 17.41 -18.93 12.27
N VAL A 169 16.74 -17.79 12.30
CA VAL A 169 16.56 -17.01 13.53
C VAL A 169 15.45 -17.65 14.34
N GLU A 170 15.76 -18.04 15.58
CA GLU A 170 14.75 -18.56 16.51
C GLU A 170 13.81 -17.41 16.94
N ARG A 171 12.50 -17.63 16.81
CA ARG A 171 11.48 -16.64 17.11
C ARG A 171 10.37 -17.27 17.94
N PRO A 172 9.82 -16.54 18.94
CA PRO A 172 8.73 -17.07 19.76
C PRO A 172 7.48 -17.32 18.90
N GLU A 173 6.67 -18.31 19.26
CA GLU A 173 5.37 -18.48 18.61
C GLU A 173 4.46 -17.28 18.87
N ARG A 174 3.74 -16.82 17.84
CA ARG A 174 2.66 -15.85 18.04
C ARG A 174 1.49 -16.55 18.72
N ARG A 175 0.89 -15.87 19.70
CA ARG A 175 -0.30 -16.39 20.42
C ARG A 175 -1.46 -16.75 19.48
N LEU A 176 -1.56 -16.07 18.34
CA LEU A 176 -2.57 -16.32 17.32
C LEU A 176 -1.89 -16.38 15.95
N HIS A 177 -1.78 -17.60 15.40
CA HIS A 177 -1.08 -17.87 14.14
C HIS A 177 -1.74 -17.23 12.92
N HIS A 178 -3.02 -16.85 12.99
CA HIS A 178 -3.79 -16.29 11.87
C HIS A 178 -3.89 -14.76 11.89
N ILE A 179 -3.34 -14.08 12.91
CA ILE A 179 -3.42 -12.63 12.98
C ILE A 179 -2.31 -12.00 12.14
N VAL A 180 -2.74 -11.14 11.22
CA VAL A 180 -1.90 -10.17 10.51
C VAL A 180 -1.57 -9.06 11.48
N ALA A 181 -0.30 -8.90 11.86
CA ALA A 181 0.09 -7.79 12.73
C ALA A 181 0.29 -6.52 11.90
N VAL A 182 -0.15 -5.38 12.44
CA VAL A 182 0.05 -4.07 11.81
C VAL A 182 1.15 -3.31 12.56
N HIS A 183 2.16 -2.87 11.82
CA HIS A 183 3.29 -2.10 12.33
C HIS A 183 3.29 -0.70 11.72
N TYR A 184 3.60 0.31 12.52
CA TYR A 184 3.65 1.71 12.07
C TYR A 184 5.08 2.23 12.17
N GLY A 185 5.64 2.72 11.08
CA GLY A 185 7.01 3.22 11.08
C GLY A 185 7.54 3.59 9.71
N THR A 186 8.85 3.78 9.64
CA THR A 186 9.52 4.25 8.43
C THR A 186 9.53 3.15 7.36
N ILE A 187 9.03 3.47 6.17
CA ILE A 187 9.16 2.66 4.96
C ILE A 187 10.15 3.37 4.04
N ALA A 188 11.26 2.70 3.72
CA ALA A 188 12.29 3.25 2.86
C ALA A 188 12.06 2.85 1.39
N SER A 189 12.39 3.76 0.48
CA SER A 189 12.31 3.52 -0.96
C SER A 189 13.69 3.17 -1.50
N GLY A 190 13.84 1.98 -2.08
CA GLY A 190 15.10 1.52 -2.67
C GLY A 190 15.20 0.00 -2.76
N ASN A 191 16.29 -0.48 -3.35
CA ASN A 191 16.55 -1.91 -3.44
C ASN A 191 16.87 -2.48 -2.06
N SER A 192 16.31 -3.64 -1.75
CA SER A 192 16.39 -4.34 -0.45
C SER A 192 17.78 -4.89 -0.07
N THR A 193 18.85 -4.46 -0.74
CA THR A 193 20.24 -4.91 -0.52
C THR A 193 21.11 -3.88 0.21
N CYS A 194 20.54 -2.77 0.67
CA CYS A 194 21.29 -1.73 1.39
C CYS A 194 21.48 -2.11 2.86
N ALA A 195 22.72 -1.99 3.36
CA ALA A 195 23.01 -2.05 4.79
C ALA A 195 22.17 -0.98 5.51
N VAL A 196 21.26 -1.44 6.37
CA VAL A 196 20.32 -0.58 7.08
C VAL A 196 21.04 0.04 8.26
N ASP A 197 21.13 1.37 8.29
CA ASP A 197 21.53 2.08 9.49
C ASP A 197 20.48 1.83 10.59
N PRO A 198 20.84 1.16 11.70
CA PRO A 198 19.89 0.88 12.79
C PRO A 198 19.24 2.14 13.36
N GLU A 199 19.87 3.31 13.21
CA GLU A 199 19.35 4.59 13.70
C GLU A 199 18.15 5.12 12.88
N LEU A 200 17.99 4.69 11.63
CA LEU A 200 16.89 5.15 10.76
C LEU A 200 15.54 4.47 11.07
N ASN A 201 15.54 3.44 11.92
CA ASN A 201 14.35 2.69 12.34
C ASN A 201 13.41 2.32 11.17
N ILE A 202 14.02 1.83 10.08
CA ILE A 202 13.31 1.39 8.88
C ILE A 202 12.69 0.03 9.17
N LEU A 203 11.39 -0.11 8.91
CA LEU A 203 10.64 -1.34 9.13
C LEU A 203 10.45 -2.14 7.84
N CYS A 204 10.45 -1.47 6.70
CA CYS A 204 10.17 -2.08 5.40
C CYS A 204 10.88 -1.32 4.26
N PHE A 205 11.34 -2.06 3.25
CA PHE A 205 11.71 -1.51 1.95
C PHE A 205 10.63 -1.77 0.91
N GLU A 206 10.43 -0.76 0.07
CA GLU A 206 9.65 -0.81 -1.15
C GLU A 206 10.43 -0.14 -2.28
N MET A 207 10.05 -0.30 -3.55
CA MET A 207 10.90 0.10 -4.68
C MET A 207 10.31 1.23 -5.54
N GLU A 208 9.14 1.79 -5.18
CA GLU A 208 8.34 2.59 -6.12
C GLU A 208 7.81 3.93 -5.54
N ALA A 209 7.78 4.13 -4.22
CA ALA A 209 7.08 5.23 -3.58
C ALA A 209 7.78 6.57 -3.74
N ALA A 210 9.12 6.59 -3.86
CA ALA A 210 9.89 7.83 -4.00
C ALA A 210 9.43 8.72 -5.17
N GLY A 211 8.85 8.13 -6.23
CA GLY A 211 8.31 8.87 -7.38
C GLY A 211 6.97 9.56 -7.14
N LEU A 212 6.22 9.20 -6.08
CA LEU A 212 4.82 9.64 -5.86
C LEU A 212 4.68 10.78 -4.86
N VAL A 213 5.63 10.95 -3.95
CA VAL A 213 5.51 11.76 -2.73
C VAL A 213 5.21 13.25 -2.98
N ASN A 214 5.48 13.76 -4.19
CA ASN A 214 5.44 15.21 -4.46
C ASN A 214 4.13 15.74 -5.06
N ASN A 215 3.13 14.89 -5.36
CA ASN A 215 1.95 15.32 -6.14
C ASN A 215 0.61 15.29 -5.38
N ILE A 216 0.45 14.43 -4.36
CA ILE A 216 -0.78 14.28 -3.57
C ILE A 216 -0.41 13.70 -2.19
N PRO A 217 -1.09 14.06 -1.08
CA PRO A 217 -0.89 13.39 0.21
C PRO A 217 -1.05 11.88 0.05
N CYS A 218 -0.04 11.11 0.43
CA CYS A 218 0.02 9.67 0.18
C CYS A 218 0.37 8.90 1.45
N LEU A 219 -0.41 7.86 1.76
CA LEU A 219 -0.09 6.88 2.80
C LEU A 219 0.42 5.59 2.15
N VAL A 220 1.56 5.08 2.60
CA VAL A 220 2.15 3.84 2.08
C VAL A 220 1.78 2.68 2.99
N ILE A 221 1.25 1.60 2.40
CA ILE A 221 0.79 0.37 3.07
C ILE A 221 1.48 -0.82 2.39
N ARG A 222 2.26 -1.58 3.15
CA ARG A 222 3.07 -2.68 2.63
C ARG A 222 2.76 -4.00 3.33
N GLY A 223 2.30 -4.98 2.56
CA GLY A 223 2.23 -6.36 2.99
C GLY A 223 3.61 -7.00 2.88
N ILE A 224 4.05 -7.69 3.91
CA ILE A 224 5.41 -8.22 3.97
C ILE A 224 5.50 -9.55 3.23
N CYS A 225 6.12 -9.54 2.05
CA CYS A 225 6.26 -10.73 1.20
C CYS A 225 7.63 -11.39 1.31
N ASP A 226 8.65 -10.64 1.72
CA ASP A 226 10.03 -11.07 1.87
C ASP A 226 10.61 -10.48 3.15
N TYR A 227 11.70 -11.08 3.63
CA TYR A 227 12.61 -10.37 4.52
C TYR A 227 13.70 -9.71 3.68
N CYS A 228 14.30 -8.63 4.18
CA CYS A 228 15.49 -8.02 3.57
C CYS A 228 16.76 -8.85 3.83
N ASP A 229 16.65 -10.17 3.71
CA ASP A 229 17.76 -11.11 3.70
C ASP A 229 18.05 -11.58 2.27
N SER A 230 18.98 -12.52 2.11
CA SER A 230 19.41 -13.02 0.80
C SER A 230 18.43 -14.03 0.18
N HIS A 231 17.35 -14.41 0.88
CA HIS A 231 16.44 -15.50 0.51
C HIS A 231 15.08 -14.95 0.05
N LYS A 232 14.61 -15.42 -1.12
CA LYS A 232 13.32 -15.02 -1.67
C LYS A 232 12.20 -15.94 -1.20
N ASN A 233 11.05 -15.36 -0.88
CA ASN A 233 9.85 -15.99 -0.36
C ASN A 233 8.69 -15.74 -1.32
N ASN A 234 8.85 -16.17 -2.57
CA ASN A 234 7.90 -15.88 -3.66
C ASN A 234 6.45 -16.32 -3.36
N ASP A 235 6.27 -17.38 -2.58
CA ASP A 235 4.95 -17.90 -2.19
C ASP A 235 4.12 -16.91 -1.36
N TRP A 236 4.79 -15.98 -0.67
CA TRP A 236 4.14 -14.98 0.18
C TRP A 236 3.65 -13.75 -0.58
N HIS A 237 4.08 -13.56 -1.83
CA HIS A 237 3.80 -12.34 -2.58
C HIS A 237 2.30 -12.07 -2.73
N LYS A 238 1.52 -13.08 -3.13
CA LYS A 238 0.06 -12.98 -3.28
C LYS A 238 -0.64 -12.73 -1.94
N TYR A 239 -0.29 -13.50 -0.90
CA TYR A 239 -0.89 -13.33 0.43
C TYR A 239 -0.57 -11.94 1.02
N ALA A 240 0.68 -11.50 0.91
CA ALA A 240 1.12 -10.18 1.36
C ALA A 240 0.36 -9.06 0.66
N ALA A 241 0.23 -9.11 -0.67
CA ALA A 241 -0.55 -8.15 -1.44
C ALA A 241 -2.01 -8.09 -0.95
N LEU A 242 -2.61 -9.26 -0.71
CA LEU A 242 -3.98 -9.37 -0.21
C LEU A 242 -4.13 -8.77 1.19
N THR A 243 -3.20 -9.03 2.11
CA THR A 243 -3.25 -8.47 3.48
C THR A 243 -3.11 -6.95 3.49
N ALA A 244 -2.24 -6.38 2.65
CA ALA A 244 -2.13 -4.93 2.48
C ALA A 244 -3.41 -4.33 1.90
N ALA A 245 -4.01 -4.98 0.90
CA ALA A 245 -5.28 -4.54 0.32
C ALA A 245 -6.43 -4.60 1.33
N ALA A 246 -6.52 -5.67 2.11
CA ALA A 246 -7.51 -5.79 3.18
C ALA A 246 -7.37 -4.66 4.21
N TYR A 247 -6.15 -4.35 4.65
CA TYR A 247 -5.91 -3.24 5.57
C TYR A 247 -6.31 -1.89 4.96
N ALA A 248 -5.97 -1.63 3.70
CA ALA A 248 -6.35 -0.39 3.01
C ALA A 248 -7.87 -0.23 2.90
N ARG A 249 -8.61 -1.32 2.65
CA ARG A 249 -10.07 -1.33 2.68
C ARG A 249 -10.61 -0.96 4.06
N GLU A 250 -10.13 -1.62 5.12
CA GLU A 250 -10.58 -1.36 6.49
C GLU A 250 -10.28 0.08 6.93
N LEU A 251 -9.13 0.61 6.52
CA LEU A 251 -8.81 2.02 6.70
C LEU A 251 -9.87 2.91 6.05
N LEU A 252 -10.27 2.64 4.80
CA LEU A 252 -11.30 3.42 4.11
C LEU A 252 -12.70 3.25 4.73
N LEU A 253 -13.03 2.09 5.30
CA LEU A 253 -14.27 1.91 6.07
C LEU A 253 -14.28 2.75 7.36
N ALA A 254 -13.13 2.87 8.02
CA ALA A 254 -12.97 3.65 9.24
C ALA A 254 -12.93 5.17 8.98
N LEU A 255 -12.32 5.59 7.88
CA LEU A 255 -12.20 6.99 7.48
C LEU A 255 -13.56 7.55 7.05
N LYS A 256 -14.21 8.33 7.90
CA LYS A 256 -15.37 9.14 7.51
C LYS A 256 -14.90 10.52 7.05
N PRO A 257 -15.34 11.02 5.88
CA PRO A 257 -15.11 12.40 5.47
C PRO A 257 -15.67 13.34 6.53
N GLN A 258 -14.79 14.03 7.26
CA GLN A 258 -15.16 15.18 8.06
C GLN A 258 -14.87 16.44 7.25
N ARG A 259 -15.90 17.25 7.01
CA ARG A 259 -15.66 18.66 6.67
C ARG A 259 -14.91 19.26 7.84
N VAL A 260 -13.68 19.74 7.61
CA VAL A 260 -12.98 20.59 8.56
C VAL A 260 -13.78 21.88 8.66
N GLY A 261 -14.71 21.95 9.61
CA GLY A 261 -15.66 23.06 9.74
C GLY A 261 -14.98 24.40 10.00
N MET A 262 -13.75 24.38 10.53
CA MET A 262 -12.87 25.53 10.70
C MET A 262 -11.43 24.99 10.68
N MET A 263 -10.51 25.68 9.99
CA MET A 263 -9.08 25.39 10.17
C MET A 263 -8.74 25.47 11.67
N PRO A 264 -7.95 24.53 12.21
CA PRO A 264 -7.45 24.65 13.57
C PRO A 264 -6.76 26.01 13.74
N PHE A 265 -6.99 26.69 14.87
CA PHE A 265 -6.49 28.05 15.12
C PHE A 265 -4.96 28.19 14.89
N TRP A 266 -4.20 27.11 15.06
CA TRP A 266 -2.76 27.09 14.84
C TRP A 266 -2.34 27.11 13.35
N ALA A 267 -3.20 26.72 12.42
CA ALA A 267 -2.87 26.67 10.99
C ALA A 267 -2.63 28.07 10.40
N GLY A 268 -3.37 29.09 10.88
CA GLY A 268 -3.12 30.49 10.52
C GLY A 268 -1.76 30.99 11.03
N GLN A 269 -1.33 30.53 12.21
CA GLN A 269 -0.05 30.94 12.82
C GLN A 269 1.18 30.38 12.09
N VAL A 270 1.04 29.25 11.39
CA VAL A 270 2.11 28.66 10.57
C VAL A 270 2.24 29.41 9.24
N ALA A 271 1.12 29.83 8.65
CA ALA A 271 1.13 30.64 7.43
C ALA A 271 1.79 32.01 7.63
N ASP A 272 1.52 32.67 8.77
CA ASP A 272 2.13 33.96 9.12
C ASP A 272 3.65 33.86 9.34
N LYS A 273 4.14 32.73 9.86
CA LYS A 273 5.58 32.50 10.07
C LYS A 273 6.34 32.18 8.77
N LEU A 274 5.68 31.62 7.77
CA LEU A 274 6.30 31.30 6.47
C LEU A 274 6.37 32.52 5.52
N GLN A 275 5.62 33.59 5.79
CA GLN A 275 5.69 34.84 5.01
C GLN A 275 6.67 35.87 5.57
N GLN A 276 7.27 35.62 6.74
CA GLN A 276 8.24 36.52 7.40
C GLN A 276 9.66 35.95 7.44
N GLY A 277 9.95 34.89 6.69
CA GLY A 277 11.27 34.28 6.54
C GLY A 277 11.89 34.56 5.18
#